data_AF-A0AAD6Z824-F1
#
_entry.id   AF-A0AAD6Z824-F1
#
_cell.length_a   1.000
_cell.length_b   1.000
_cell.length_c   1.000
_cell.angle_alpha   90.00
_cell.angle_beta   90.00
_cell.angle_gamma   90.00
#
_symmetry.space_group_name_H-M   'P 1'
#
loop_
_entity.id
_entity.type
_entity.pdbx_description
1 polymer ?
#
loop_
_entity_poly.entity_id
_entity_poly.type
_entity_poly.pdbx_seq_one_letter_code
_entity_poly.pdbx_strand_id
1 'polypeptide(L)'
;MFHPRTDPHGVLAQYLGNHVAHCIDNDVMYMAFKEEEYVEKDPSTFKTDEIVEMSFPFVAWRKPRRNIGPEWSCMLVLRTLMFLDGRFTKEAHFAREAYKAEQSSRIGHESPA
;
A
#
# COMPACT_ATOMS: atom_id res chain seq x y z
N MET A 1 -1.13 1.16 22.56
CA MET A 1 -0.14 0.09 22.26
C MET A 1 -0.70 -0.64 21.04
N PHE A 2 0.01 -0.66 19.91
CA PHE A 2 -0.51 -1.25 18.66
C PHE A 2 -0.48 -2.77 18.72
N HIS A 3 -1.50 -3.44 18.16
CA HIS A 3 -1.59 -4.89 18.18
C HIS A 3 -0.64 -5.51 17.13
N PRO A 4 0.16 -6.54 17.46
CA PRO A 4 1.14 -7.13 16.53
C PRO A 4 0.55 -7.69 15.24
N ARG A 5 -0.76 -8.00 15.22
CA ARG A 5 -1.46 -8.45 13.99
C ARG A 5 -1.81 -7.31 13.04
N THR A 6 -1.93 -6.10 13.56
CA THR A 6 -2.35 -4.92 12.80
C THR A 6 -1.15 -4.19 12.21
N ASP A 7 -0.02 -4.19 12.91
CA ASP A 7 1.20 -3.51 12.48
C ASP A 7 2.45 -4.26 13.00
N PRO A 8 2.80 -5.42 12.42
CA PRO A 8 3.83 -6.31 12.95
C PRO A 8 5.24 -5.69 13.02
N HIS A 9 5.45 -4.50 12.47
CA HIS A 9 6.73 -3.79 12.48
C HIS A 9 6.64 -2.30 12.84
N GLY A 10 5.49 -1.81 13.29
CA GLY A 10 5.31 -0.38 13.61
C GLY A 10 5.37 0.54 12.39
N VAL A 11 5.33 -0.01 11.17
CA VAL A 11 5.52 0.72 9.91
C VAL A 11 4.28 1.56 9.61
N LEU A 12 3.09 1.04 9.93
CA LEU A 12 1.82 1.75 9.71
C LEU A 12 1.60 2.85 10.76
N ALA A 13 2.02 2.61 12.01
CA ALA A 13 1.98 3.59 13.09
C ALA A 13 2.88 4.81 12.84
N GLN A 14 3.98 4.63 12.09
CA GLN A 14 4.88 5.72 11.69
C GLN A 14 4.33 6.54 10.50
N TYR A 15 3.33 6.03 9.78
CA TYR A 15 2.75 6.67 8.59
C TYR A 15 1.61 7.66 8.91
N LEU A 16 1.53 8.15 10.15
CA LEU A 16 0.62 9.23 10.58
C LEU A 16 1.00 10.55 9.89
N GLY A 17 0.62 10.68 8.62
CA GLY A 17 0.65 11.94 7.89
C GLY A 17 -0.53 12.83 8.25
N ASN A 18 -0.44 14.12 7.94
CA ASN A 18 -1.50 15.11 8.19
C ASN A 18 -2.85 14.80 7.49
N HIS A 19 -2.87 13.84 6.56
CA HIS A 19 -4.00 13.55 5.68
C HIS A 19 -4.50 12.09 5.74
N VAL A 20 -3.83 11.20 6.48
CA VAL A 20 -4.20 9.78 6.56
C VAL A 20 -4.12 9.34 8.02
N ALA A 21 -5.27 8.98 8.60
CA ALA A 21 -5.36 8.50 9.97
C ALA A 21 -5.40 6.96 9.96
N HIS A 22 -4.46 6.33 10.65
CA HIS A 22 -4.55 4.90 10.94
C HIS A 22 -5.44 4.72 12.18
N CYS A 23 -6.52 3.97 12.05
CA CYS A 23 -7.36 3.60 13.19
C CYS A 23 -6.71 2.42 13.92
N ILE A 24 -6.46 2.57 15.23
CA ILE A 24 -5.90 1.52 16.09
C ILE A 24 -6.75 0.23 16.08
N ASP A 25 -8.04 0.35 15.81
CA ASP A 25 -9.01 -0.76 15.76
C ASP A 25 -9.20 -1.33 14.34
N ASN A 26 -8.25 -1.09 13.43
CA ASN A 26 -8.35 -1.57 12.07
C ASN A 26 -7.82 -3.00 11.94
N ASP A 27 -8.68 -4.00 12.13
CA ASP A 27 -8.35 -5.38 11.79
C ASP A 27 -8.31 -5.55 10.26
N VAL A 28 -7.13 -5.83 9.75
CA VAL A 28 -6.89 -6.13 8.33
C VAL A 28 -6.88 -7.64 8.15
N MET A 29 -7.71 -8.14 7.24
CA MET A 29 -7.71 -9.55 6.86
C MET A 29 -6.68 -9.78 5.76
N TYR A 30 -5.66 -10.57 6.07
CA TYR A 30 -4.59 -10.91 5.14
C TYR A 30 -4.87 -12.27 4.50
N MET A 31 -5.02 -12.31 3.19
CA MET A 31 -5.36 -13.52 2.44
C MET A 31 -4.40 -13.77 1.28
N ALA A 32 -4.39 -15.01 0.80
CA ALA A 32 -3.76 -15.40 -0.46
C ALA A 32 -4.72 -16.27 -1.26
N PHE A 33 -4.70 -16.09 -2.57
CA PHE A 33 -5.34 -17.02 -3.49
C PHE A 33 -4.39 -18.17 -3.80
N LYS A 34 -4.74 -19.40 -3.40
CA LYS A 34 -3.98 -20.62 -3.65
C LYS A 34 -4.93 -21.70 -4.12
N GLU A 35 -4.59 -22.35 -5.24
CA GLU A 35 -5.33 -23.52 -5.72
C GLU A 35 -6.85 -23.29 -5.80
N GLU A 36 -7.24 -22.10 -6.27
CA GLU A 36 -8.64 -21.66 -6.41
C GLU A 36 -9.37 -21.33 -5.09
N GLU A 37 -8.67 -21.34 -3.97
CA GLU A 37 -9.22 -21.01 -2.65
C GLU A 37 -8.54 -19.79 -2.01
N TYR A 38 -9.30 -19.08 -1.17
CA TYR A 38 -8.77 -18.00 -0.33
C TYR A 38 -8.32 -18.56 1.00
N VAL A 39 -7.03 -18.41 1.31
CA VAL A 39 -6.44 -18.85 2.57
C VAL A 39 -5.87 -17.67 3.35
N GLU A 40 -5.91 -17.75 4.69
CA GLU A 40 -5.26 -16.75 5.54
C GLU A 40 -3.75 -16.74 5.27
N LYS A 41 -3.17 -15.55 5.18
CA LYS A 41 -1.74 -15.33 4.94
C LYS A 41 -1.15 -14.55 6.10
N ASP A 42 0.00 -15.01 6.59
CA ASP A 42 0.78 -14.28 7.58
C ASP A 42 1.23 -12.92 7.00
N PRO A 43 0.85 -11.78 7.62
CA PRO A 43 1.20 -10.45 7.14
C PRO A 43 2.72 -10.22 7.02
N SER A 44 3.53 -10.87 7.84
CA SER A 44 5.00 -10.75 7.80
C SER A 44 5.63 -11.36 6.52
N THR A 45 4.86 -12.14 5.78
CA THR A 45 5.32 -12.83 4.56
C THR A 45 5.01 -12.05 3.27
N PHE A 46 4.42 -10.87 3.37
CA PHE A 46 4.27 -9.99 2.21
C PHE A 46 5.61 -9.37 1.83
N LYS A 47 5.85 -9.27 0.53
CA LYS A 47 7.07 -8.67 -0.03
C LYS A 47 6.72 -7.43 -0.84
N THR A 48 7.67 -6.51 -0.89
CA THR A 48 7.62 -5.40 -1.84
C THR A 48 7.48 -5.96 -3.26
N ASP A 49 6.70 -5.28 -4.09
CA ASP A 49 6.41 -5.63 -5.49
C ASP A 49 5.43 -6.79 -5.69
N GLU A 50 4.88 -7.40 -4.63
CA GLU A 50 3.79 -8.34 -4.75
C GLU A 50 2.50 -7.66 -5.25
N ILE A 51 1.78 -8.34 -6.14
CA ILE A 51 0.49 -7.87 -6.65
C ILE A 51 -0.58 -8.30 -5.67
N VAL A 52 -1.30 -7.31 -5.14
CA VAL A 52 -2.34 -7.50 -4.13
C VAL A 52 -3.64 -6.86 -4.59
N GLU A 53 -4.75 -7.51 -4.29
CA GLU A 53 -6.07 -6.89 -4.24
C GLU A 53 -6.27 -6.27 -2.86
N MET A 54 -6.78 -5.04 -2.84
CA MET A 54 -7.01 -4.28 -1.62
C MET A 54 -8.48 -3.89 -1.53
N SER A 55 -9.07 -4.08 -0.35
CA SER A 55 -10.41 -3.57 -0.05
C SER A 55 -10.32 -2.46 0.99
N PHE A 56 -10.91 -1.31 0.69
CA PHE A 56 -10.98 -0.17 1.61
C PHE A 56 -12.34 0.53 1.49
N PRO A 57 -13.07 0.74 2.60
CA PRO A 57 -14.09 1.79 2.64
C PRO A 57 -13.42 3.17 2.55
N PHE A 58 -14.06 4.02 1.76
CA PHE A 58 -13.73 5.43 1.63
C PHE A 58 -14.78 6.25 2.40
N VAL A 59 -14.32 7.00 3.40
CA VAL A 59 -15.17 7.89 4.19
C VAL A 59 -14.75 9.33 3.91
N ALA A 60 -15.68 10.14 3.42
CA ALA A 60 -15.47 11.56 3.22
C ALA A 60 -16.44 12.37 4.08
N TRP A 61 -15.93 13.41 4.74
CA TRP A 61 -16.76 14.31 5.54
C TRP A 61 -16.26 15.75 5.46
N ARG A 62 -17.20 16.67 5.66
CA ARG A 62 -16.95 18.11 5.57
C ARG A 62 -16.72 18.68 6.96
N LYS A 63 -15.53 19.23 7.21
CA LYS A 63 -15.19 19.94 8.44
C LYS A 63 -15.49 21.44 8.27
N PRO A 64 -16.35 22.05 9.10
CA PRO A 64 -16.53 23.49 9.07
C PRO A 64 -15.30 24.18 9.64
N ARG A 65 -14.60 25.01 8.85
CA ARG A 65 -13.56 25.92 9.34
C ARG A 65 -14.05 27.35 9.32
N ARG A 66 -13.98 28.04 10.46
CA ARG A 66 -14.58 29.37 10.66
C ARG A 66 -14.00 30.49 9.78
N ASN A 67 -12.82 30.31 9.17
CA ASN A 67 -12.12 31.40 8.45
C ASN A 67 -11.61 31.06 7.03
N ILE A 68 -11.79 29.82 6.57
CA ILE A 68 -11.17 29.32 5.31
C ILE A 68 -12.20 28.64 4.40
N GLY A 69 -13.47 28.57 4.84
CA GLY A 69 -14.51 27.80 4.18
C GLY A 69 -14.51 26.32 4.58
N PRO A 70 -15.48 25.54 4.09
CA PRO A 70 -15.57 24.12 4.40
C PRO A 70 -14.38 23.35 3.82
N GLU A 71 -13.75 22.52 4.63
CA GLU A 71 -12.68 21.62 4.22
C GLU A 71 -13.24 20.19 4.10
N TRP A 72 -12.93 19.49 3.01
CA TRP A 72 -13.20 18.06 2.91
C TRP A 72 -12.04 17.26 3.48
N SER A 73 -12.35 16.33 4.37
CA SER A 73 -11.42 15.31 4.84
C SER A 73 -11.87 13.97 4.31
N CYS A 74 -10.92 13.16 3.86
CA CYS A 74 -11.14 11.78 3.46
C CYS A 74 -10.33 10.83 4.34
N MET A 75 -10.84 9.63 4.52
CA MET A 75 -10.17 8.53 5.20
C MET A 75 -10.38 7.27 4.40
N LEU A 76 -9.27 6.63 4.04
CA LEU A 76 -9.22 5.28 3.49
C LEU A 76 -8.89 4.34 4.64
N VAL A 77 -9.73 3.34 4.88
CA VAL A 77 -9.47 2.33 5.92
C VAL A 77 -9.20 1.00 5.23
N LEU A 78 -7.98 0.49 5.28
CA LEU A 78 -7.65 -0.81 4.68
C LEU A 78 -8.34 -1.94 5.45
N ARG A 79 -9.10 -2.82 4.79
CA ARG A 79 -9.81 -3.94 5.44
C ARG A 79 -9.32 -5.31 5.03
N THR A 80 -8.94 -5.46 3.77
CA THR A 80 -8.45 -6.73 3.25
C THR A 80 -7.24 -6.48 2.37
N LEU A 81 -6.23 -7.33 2.53
CA LEU A 81 -5.07 -7.41 1.67
C LEU A 81 -4.96 -8.84 1.15
N MET A 82 -5.23 -9.04 -0.14
CA MET A 82 -5.25 -10.35 -0.77
C MET A 82 -4.13 -10.47 -1.79
N PHE A 83 -3.24 -11.42 -1.58
CA PHE A 83 -2.23 -11.78 -2.58
C PHE A 83 -2.88 -12.57 -3.74
N LEU A 84 -2.70 -12.09 -4.97
CA LEU A 84 -3.40 -12.65 -6.15
C LEU A 84 -2.61 -13.77 -6.86
N ASP A 85 -1.31 -13.58 -7.15
CA ASP A 85 -0.37 -14.62 -7.62
C ASP A 85 1.03 -13.99 -7.81
N GLY A 86 2.09 -14.78 -7.62
CA GLY A 86 3.49 -14.45 -7.88
C GLY A 86 3.90 -14.48 -9.36
N ARG A 87 3.07 -15.09 -10.23
CA ARG A 87 3.39 -15.32 -11.64
C ARG A 87 3.59 -14.02 -12.43
N PHE A 88 2.67 -13.08 -12.29
CA PHE A 88 2.81 -11.73 -12.86
C PHE A 88 3.97 -10.94 -12.23
N THR A 89 4.42 -11.32 -11.03
CA THR A 89 5.49 -10.64 -10.31
C THR A 89 6.85 -10.87 -10.94
N LYS A 90 7.10 -12.04 -11.56
CA LYS A 90 8.33 -12.27 -12.34
C LYS A 90 8.39 -11.38 -13.57
N GLU A 91 7.29 -11.33 -14.33
CA GLU A 91 7.18 -10.53 -15.54
C GLU A 91 7.24 -9.03 -15.23
N ALA A 92 6.55 -8.59 -14.18
CA ALA A 92 6.62 -7.22 -13.67
C ALA A 92 8.03 -6.84 -13.16
N HIS A 93 8.73 -7.77 -12.50
CA HIS A 93 10.11 -7.56 -12.06
C HIS A 93 11.04 -7.35 -13.26
N PHE A 94 10.97 -8.20 -14.28
CA PHE A 94 11.76 -8.02 -15.51
C PHE A 94 11.45 -6.71 -16.23
N ALA A 95 10.16 -6.34 -16.34
CA ALA A 95 9.76 -5.06 -16.93
C ALA A 95 10.33 -3.87 -16.16
N ARG A 96 10.37 -3.95 -14.81
CA ARG A 96 10.91 -2.88 -13.96
C ARG A 96 12.43 -2.76 -14.04
N GLU A 97 13.14 -3.88 -14.07
CA GLU A 97 14.60 -3.91 -14.28
C GLU A 97 14.97 -3.30 -15.64
N ALA A 98 14.23 -3.65 -16.70
CA ALA A 98 14.42 -3.07 -18.02
C ALA A 98 14.17 -1.55 -18.03
N TYR A 99 13.10 -1.08 -17.39
CA TYR A 99 12.80 0.35 -17.27
C TYR A 99 13.89 1.12 -16.50
N LYS A 100 14.39 0.57 -15.38
CA LYS A 100 15.49 1.17 -14.62
C LYS A 100 16.79 1.23 -15.43
N ALA A 101 17.09 0.20 -16.21
CA ALA A 101 18.24 0.17 -17.11
C ALA A 101 18.13 1.25 -18.20
N GLU A 102 16.94 1.43 -18.80
CA GLU A 102 16.67 2.48 -19.78
C GLU A 102 16.73 3.90 -19.19
N GLN A 103 16.24 4.09 -17.96
CA GLN A 103 16.35 5.38 -17.25
C GLN A 103 17.82 5.72 -16.95
N SER A 104 18.60 4.74 -16.52
CA SER A 104 20.02 4.93 -16.18
C SER A 104 20.88 5.21 -17.41
N SER A 105 20.55 4.63 -18.57
CA SER A 105 21.27 4.89 -19.83
C SER A 105 20.98 6.28 -20.41
N ARG A 106 19.79 6.84 -20.18
CA ARG A 106 19.45 8.21 -20.58
C ARG A 106 20.18 9.28 -19.76
N ILE A 107 20.38 9.05 -18.47
CA ILE A 107 21.09 9.99 -17.58
C ILE A 107 22.60 10.03 -17.88
N GLY A 108 23.18 8.94 -18.38
CA GLY A 108 24.60 8.86 -18.74
C GLY A 108 24.99 9.57 -20.05
N HIS A 109 24.04 10.08 -20.83
CA HIS A 109 24.32 10.72 -22.12
C HIS A 109 24.35 12.27 -22.06
N GLU A 110 24.00 12.87 -20.93
CA GLU A 110 24.08 14.31 -20.70
C GLU A 110 25.31 14.66 -19.85
N SER A 111 26.51 14.40 -20.40
CA SER A 111 27.74 15.03 -19.88
C SER A 111 28.21 16.05 -20.93
N PRO A 112 27.94 17.35 -20.73
CA PRO A 112 28.31 18.37 -21.71
C PRO A 112 29.82 18.61 -21.68
N ALA A 113 30.39 18.72 -22.89
CA ALA A 113 31.72 19.26 -23.14
C ALA A 113 31.70 20.80 -23.13
#